data_AF-A0A5N5MSS3-F1
#
_entry.id   AF-A0A5N5MSS3-F1
#
_cell.length_a   1.000
_cell.length_b   1.000
_cell.length_c   1.000
_cell.angle_alpha   90.00
_cell.angle_beta   90.00
_cell.angle_gamma   90.00
#
_symmetry.space_group_name_H-M   'P 1'
#
loop_
_entity.id
_entity.type
_entity.pdbx_description
1 polymer ?
#
loop_
_entity_poly.entity_id
_entity_poly.type
_entity_poly.pdbx_seq_one_letter_code
_entity_poly.pdbx_strand_id
1 'polypeptide(L)'
;MTVNGQFPGPTLYVTTGETIVVDVINRSPHNITMHWHGVKQPNFPWSDGPEYITQCPVQPGGQFRQKVIFSDEEGTLWWHAHSDWTRATVYGAIVIKPKKGTSYPYPTPHEDVPIILGEWWKKDIFEVFDEFKASGADPNVSDAYTINGQPGDLLPCSKSGTPTIA
;
A
#
# COMPACT_ATOMS: atom_id res chain seq x y z
N MET A 1 1.52 -11.37 -3.29
CA MET A 1 0.47 -11.34 -2.23
C MET A 1 -0.46 -10.15 -2.47
N THR A 2 -1.73 -10.21 -2.06
CA THR A 2 -2.70 -9.11 -2.31
C THR A 2 -3.60 -8.89 -1.10
N VAL A 3 -4.17 -7.69 -0.95
CA VAL A 3 -5.22 -7.41 0.05
C VAL A 3 -6.58 -7.60 -0.61
N ASN A 4 -7.42 -8.47 -0.02
CA ASN A 4 -8.77 -8.78 -0.52
C ASN A 4 -8.83 -9.17 -2.01
N GLY A 5 -7.76 -9.82 -2.52
CA GLY A 5 -7.66 -10.22 -3.92
C GLY A 5 -7.42 -9.08 -4.91
N GLN A 6 -7.09 -7.87 -4.45
CA GLN A 6 -6.87 -6.68 -5.28
C GLN A 6 -5.39 -6.32 -5.37
N PHE A 7 -4.96 -5.92 -6.57
CA PHE A 7 -3.64 -5.37 -6.87
C PHE A 7 -3.75 -4.23 -7.89
N PRO A 8 -3.40 -2.97 -7.52
CA PRO A 8 -3.14 -2.51 -6.15
C PRO A 8 -4.33 -2.79 -5.22
N GLY A 9 -4.09 -2.78 -3.91
CA GLY A 9 -5.11 -3.00 -2.91
C GLY A 9 -6.15 -1.86 -2.84
N PRO A 10 -7.21 -2.05 -2.05
CA PRO A 10 -8.31 -1.09 -1.95
C PRO A 10 -7.86 0.30 -1.46
N THR A 11 -8.41 1.34 -2.06
CA THR A 11 -8.25 2.72 -1.58
C THR A 11 -9.04 2.93 -0.30
N LEU A 12 -8.39 3.51 0.72
CA LEU A 12 -9.06 3.95 1.94
C LEU A 12 -9.52 5.39 1.77
N TYR A 13 -10.81 5.65 1.99
CA TYR A 13 -11.37 7.00 2.02
C TYR A 13 -11.70 7.38 3.45
N VAL A 14 -11.12 8.48 3.92
CA VAL A 14 -11.29 8.98 5.29
C VAL A 14 -11.45 10.49 5.26
N THR A 15 -11.94 11.08 6.35
CA THR A 15 -12.03 12.53 6.53
C THR A 15 -10.98 12.97 7.56
N THR A 16 -10.37 14.14 7.38
CA THR A 16 -9.43 14.70 8.37
C THR A 16 -10.02 14.70 9.78
N GLY A 17 -9.25 14.18 10.75
CA GLY A 17 -9.67 14.02 12.15
C GLY A 17 -10.35 12.69 12.46
N GLU A 18 -10.62 11.83 11.48
CA GLU A 18 -11.24 10.52 11.71
C GLU A 18 -10.22 9.48 12.22
N THR A 19 -10.71 8.54 13.02
CA THR A 19 -9.97 7.34 13.38
C THR A 19 -10.67 6.14 12.78
N ILE A 20 -9.92 5.31 12.06
CA ILE A 20 -10.43 4.04 11.53
C ILE A 20 -9.79 2.87 12.28
N VAL A 21 -10.46 1.72 12.18
CA VAL A 21 -9.95 0.45 12.67
C VAL A 21 -9.83 -0.49 11.48
N VAL A 22 -8.65 -1.10 11.31
CA VAL A 22 -8.40 -2.08 10.26
C VAL A 22 -8.02 -3.41 10.89
N ASP A 23 -8.83 -4.42 10.61
CA ASP A 23 -8.55 -5.80 11.00
C ASP A 23 -7.68 -6.46 9.93
N VAL A 24 -6.38 -6.58 10.20
CA VAL A 24 -5.41 -7.25 9.33
C VAL A 24 -5.47 -8.74 9.62
N ILE A 25 -6.00 -9.53 8.69
CA ILE A 25 -6.10 -10.99 8.81
C ILE A 25 -5.13 -11.62 7.79
N ASN A 26 -4.06 -12.24 8.28
CA ASN A 26 -3.04 -12.81 7.40
C ASN A 26 -3.45 -14.22 6.94
N ARG A 27 -3.90 -14.32 5.69
CA ARG A 27 -4.20 -15.60 5.01
C ARG A 27 -3.08 -16.06 4.07
N SER A 28 -1.94 -15.38 4.09
CA SER A 28 -0.78 -15.74 3.28
C SER A 28 0.15 -16.72 4.01
N PRO A 29 1.06 -17.40 3.31
CA PRO A 29 2.05 -18.26 3.95
C PRO A 29 3.25 -17.50 4.53
N HIS A 30 3.28 -16.17 4.46
CA HIS A 30 4.40 -15.34 4.91
C HIS A 30 4.00 -14.45 6.09
N ASN A 31 4.96 -14.09 6.93
CA ASN A 31 4.82 -13.04 7.92
C ASN A 31 4.51 -11.69 7.24
N ILE A 32 3.66 -10.87 7.85
CA ILE A 32 3.30 -9.56 7.29
C ILE A 32 3.09 -8.51 8.38
N THR A 33 3.50 -7.28 8.11
CA THR A 33 3.03 -6.08 8.82
C THR A 33 2.46 -5.07 7.85
N MET A 34 1.61 -4.16 8.35
CA MET A 34 0.97 -3.10 7.56
C MET A 34 1.33 -1.74 8.15
N HIS A 35 1.69 -0.79 7.29
CA HIS A 35 2.02 0.59 7.63
C HIS A 35 1.13 1.60 6.89
N TRP A 36 0.81 2.68 7.59
CA TRP A 36 -0.05 3.77 7.14
C TRP A 36 0.82 4.97 6.78
N HIS A 37 1.45 4.92 5.61
CA HIS A 37 2.50 5.84 5.23
C HIS A 37 2.04 7.30 5.24
N GLY A 38 2.72 8.11 6.04
CA GLY A 38 2.44 9.53 6.23
C GLY A 38 1.39 9.84 7.30
N VAL A 39 0.72 8.83 7.87
CA VAL A 39 -0.15 9.03 9.04
C VAL A 39 0.72 9.16 10.28
N LYS A 40 0.56 10.26 11.02
CA LYS A 40 1.42 10.63 12.16
C LYS A 40 1.29 9.72 13.36
N GLN A 41 0.13 9.06 13.52
CA GLN A 41 -0.17 8.17 14.65
C GLN A 41 0.22 8.78 16.03
N PRO A 42 -0.31 9.98 16.38
CA PRO A 42 0.17 10.75 17.52
C PRO A 42 0.06 9.94 18.83
N ASN A 43 1.21 9.75 19.50
CA ASN A 43 1.34 8.95 20.72
C ASN A 43 0.83 7.50 20.59
N PHE A 44 0.79 6.94 19.37
CA PHE A 44 0.24 5.61 19.11
C PHE A 44 1.09 4.77 18.13
N PRO A 45 2.37 4.47 18.46
CA PRO A 45 3.26 3.73 17.57
C PRO A 45 2.83 2.25 17.38
N TRP A 46 1.97 1.72 18.24
CA TRP A 46 1.56 0.30 18.24
C TRP A 46 0.82 -0.15 16.97
N SER A 47 0.32 0.77 16.17
CA SER A 47 -0.30 0.51 14.86
C SER A 47 0.46 1.19 13.72
N ASP A 48 1.71 1.58 13.94
CA ASP A 48 2.54 2.18 12.90
C ASP A 48 2.97 1.15 11.86
N GLY A 49 3.45 -0.04 12.28
CA GLY A 49 3.64 -1.18 11.38
C GLY A 49 5.05 -1.65 11.07
N PRO A 50 6.13 -0.84 11.12
CA PRO A 50 7.45 -1.31 10.70
C PRO A 50 7.91 -2.54 11.50
N GLU A 51 8.18 -3.62 10.76
CA GLU A 51 8.50 -4.93 11.34
C GLU A 51 9.75 -4.86 12.22
N TYR A 52 9.67 -5.44 13.41
CA TYR A 52 10.72 -5.43 14.45
C TYR A 52 11.11 -4.06 15.00
N ILE A 53 10.41 -2.99 14.61
CA ILE A 53 10.56 -1.65 15.19
C ILE A 53 9.41 -1.38 16.16
N THR A 54 8.16 -1.41 15.68
CA THR A 54 6.99 -1.12 16.51
C THR A 54 6.15 -2.35 16.83
N GLN A 55 6.34 -3.44 16.08
CA GLN A 55 5.63 -4.69 16.27
C GLN A 55 6.37 -5.91 15.72
N CYS A 56 6.09 -7.09 16.27
CA CYS A 56 6.36 -8.35 15.61
C CYS A 56 5.36 -8.56 14.44
N PRO A 57 5.70 -9.37 13.43
CA PRO A 57 4.81 -9.64 12.32
C PRO A 57 3.55 -10.41 12.70
N VAL A 58 2.48 -10.16 11.94
CA VAL A 58 1.29 -11.02 11.95
C VAL A 58 1.63 -12.30 11.21
N GLN A 59 1.76 -13.41 11.95
CA GLN A 59 2.09 -14.72 11.39
C GLN A 59 0.97 -15.26 10.48
N PRO A 60 1.27 -16.23 9.59
CA PRO A 60 0.25 -16.95 8.82
C PRO A 60 -0.90 -17.46 9.70
N GLY A 61 -2.14 -17.17 9.30
CA GLY A 61 -3.35 -17.49 10.06
C GLY A 61 -3.63 -16.56 11.25
N GLY A 62 -2.71 -15.66 11.57
CA GLY A 62 -2.86 -14.65 12.63
C GLY A 62 -3.68 -13.44 12.19
N GLN A 63 -4.02 -12.60 13.18
CA GLN A 63 -4.72 -11.34 12.96
C GLN A 63 -4.23 -10.25 13.89
N PHE A 64 -4.30 -9.00 13.44
CA PHE A 64 -3.99 -7.83 14.24
C PHE A 64 -4.95 -6.69 13.93
N ARG A 65 -5.61 -6.17 14.97
CA ARG A 65 -6.50 -5.03 14.88
C ARG A 65 -5.68 -3.75 15.03
N GLN A 66 -5.51 -3.00 13.96
CA GLN A 66 -4.79 -1.74 13.95
C GLN A 66 -5.76 -0.55 14.09
N LYS A 67 -5.38 0.43 14.90
CA LYS A 67 -6.06 1.72 15.04
C LYS A 67 -5.26 2.77 14.27
N VAL A 68 -5.90 3.47 13.35
CA VAL A 68 -5.26 4.48 12.50
C VAL A 68 -5.87 5.83 12.78
N ILE A 69 -5.07 6.75 13.31
CA ILE A 69 -5.50 8.06 13.79
C ILE A 69 -5.10 9.11 12.75
N PHE A 70 -6.05 9.51 11.89
CA PHE A 70 -5.86 10.65 10.98
C PHE A 70 -6.11 11.92 11.77
N SER A 71 -5.03 12.56 12.18
CA SER A 71 -5.03 13.76 13.01
C SER A 71 -5.35 15.02 12.19
N ASP A 72 -4.36 15.60 11.54
CA ASP A 72 -4.42 16.82 10.75
C ASP A 72 -4.01 16.60 9.28
N GLU A 73 -3.83 15.35 8.86
CA GLU A 73 -3.57 15.00 7.47
C GLU A 73 -4.79 15.32 6.60
N GLU A 74 -4.54 15.87 5.41
CA GLU A 74 -5.54 16.15 4.38
C GLU A 74 -4.86 15.99 3.00
N GLY A 75 -5.51 15.33 2.05
CA GLY A 75 -4.94 15.04 0.72
C GLY A 75 -4.69 13.54 0.48
N THR A 76 -3.59 13.20 -0.17
CA THR A 76 -3.28 11.83 -0.57
C THR A 76 -2.13 11.25 0.24
N LEU A 77 -2.38 10.13 0.89
CA LEU A 77 -1.39 9.25 1.50
C LEU A 77 -1.49 7.86 0.86
N TRP A 78 -0.83 6.87 1.44
CA TRP A 78 -0.91 5.49 0.98
C TRP A 78 -0.64 4.53 2.14
N TRP A 79 -1.06 3.29 2.00
CA TRP A 79 -0.70 2.22 2.92
C TRP A 79 0.11 1.19 2.16
N HIS A 80 0.99 0.50 2.88
CA HIS A 80 1.77 -0.60 2.31
C HIS A 80 2.18 -1.60 3.38
N ALA A 81 2.51 -2.82 2.97
CA ALA A 81 3.16 -3.75 3.88
C ALA A 81 4.54 -3.22 4.29
N HIS A 82 4.98 -3.51 5.52
CA HIS A 82 6.25 -2.99 6.05
C HIS A 82 7.15 -4.10 6.63
N SER A 83 7.13 -5.25 5.96
CA SER A 83 7.95 -6.43 6.23
C SER A 83 8.59 -6.90 4.91
N ASP A 84 9.91 -7.06 4.91
CA ASP A 84 10.71 -7.38 3.71
C ASP A 84 10.29 -6.58 2.46
N TRP A 85 10.15 -7.25 1.31
CA TRP A 85 9.79 -6.65 0.01
C TRP A 85 8.32 -6.82 -0.35
N THR A 86 7.49 -7.19 0.63
CA THR A 86 6.07 -7.51 0.41
C THR A 86 5.25 -6.31 -0.11
N ARG A 87 5.72 -5.07 0.10
CA ARG A 87 5.13 -3.86 -0.50
C ARG A 87 5.22 -3.81 -2.02
N ALA A 88 5.94 -4.71 -2.69
CA ALA A 88 5.92 -4.84 -4.14
C ALA A 88 4.52 -5.19 -4.69
N THR A 89 3.66 -5.83 -3.87
CA THR A 89 2.29 -6.17 -4.27
C THR A 89 1.23 -5.86 -3.21
N VAL A 90 1.64 -5.52 -1.98
CA VAL A 90 0.74 -5.21 -0.86
C VAL A 90 0.81 -3.71 -0.55
N TYR A 91 0.04 -2.92 -1.28
CA TYR A 91 -0.07 -1.47 -1.14
C TYR A 91 -1.39 -0.94 -1.70
N GLY A 92 -1.79 0.25 -1.31
CA GLY A 92 -2.97 0.94 -1.84
C GLY A 92 -3.03 2.40 -1.41
N ALA A 93 -3.90 3.18 -2.03
CA ALA A 93 -4.01 4.60 -1.76
C ALA A 93 -4.80 4.89 -0.46
N ILE A 94 -4.54 6.05 0.13
CA ILE A 94 -5.37 6.66 1.16
C ILE A 94 -5.76 8.06 0.67
N VAL A 95 -7.06 8.34 0.60
CA VAL A 95 -7.60 9.65 0.26
C VAL A 95 -8.24 10.24 1.51
N ILE A 96 -7.68 11.34 2.01
CA ILE A 96 -8.15 12.06 3.19
C ILE A 96 -8.84 13.35 2.74
N LYS A 97 -10.16 13.35 2.84
CA LYS A 97 -11.02 14.48 2.48
C LYS A 97 -10.97 15.58 3.55
N PRO A 98 -11.27 16.83 3.18
CA PRO A 98 -11.30 17.94 4.11
C PRO A 98 -12.23 17.66 5.28
N LYS A 99 -11.85 18.19 6.45
CA LYS A 99 -12.64 18.08 7.67
C LYS A 99 -14.12 18.44 7.42
N LYS A 100 -15.04 17.77 8.10
CA LYS A 100 -16.49 18.08 7.99
C LYS A 100 -16.73 19.56 8.26
N GLY A 101 -17.35 20.24 7.28
CA GLY A 101 -17.62 21.67 7.34
C GLY A 101 -16.53 22.57 6.73
N THR A 102 -15.45 21.99 6.20
CA THR A 102 -14.45 22.70 5.38
C THR A 102 -14.51 22.23 3.92
N SER A 103 -13.80 22.94 3.04
CA SER A 103 -13.66 22.60 1.62
C SER A 103 -12.19 22.60 1.24
N TYR A 104 -11.88 22.01 0.08
CA TYR A 104 -10.58 22.22 -0.54
C TYR A 104 -10.32 23.71 -0.79
N PRO A 105 -9.04 24.14 -0.85
CA PRO A 105 -8.67 25.51 -1.21
C PRO A 105 -8.80 25.80 -2.71
N TYR A 106 -9.40 24.88 -3.47
CA TYR A 106 -9.65 24.93 -4.91
C TYR A 106 -11.08 24.44 -5.20
N PRO A 107 -11.65 24.75 -6.38
CA PRO A 107 -12.98 24.25 -6.77
C PRO A 107 -13.05 22.73 -6.68
N THR A 108 -14.16 22.20 -6.19
CA THR A 108 -14.38 20.76 -6.08
C THR A 108 -14.14 20.09 -7.45
N PRO A 109 -13.20 19.13 -7.54
CA PRO A 109 -12.92 18.44 -8.79
C PRO A 109 -14.14 17.64 -9.24
N HIS A 110 -14.27 17.45 -10.55
CA HIS A 110 -15.33 16.59 -11.11
C HIS A 110 -15.14 15.14 -10.66
N GLU A 111 -13.89 14.66 -10.69
CA GLU A 111 -13.49 13.33 -10.24
C GLU A 111 -12.10 13.36 -9.61
N ASP A 112 -11.87 12.42 -8.70
CA ASP A 112 -10.58 12.14 -8.07
C ASP A 112 -10.19 10.69 -8.36
N VAL A 113 -9.11 10.49 -9.12
CA VAL A 113 -8.64 9.15 -9.53
C VAL A 113 -7.23 8.91 -8.97
N PRO A 114 -7.03 7.91 -8.09
CA PRO A 114 -5.69 7.53 -7.66
C PRO A 114 -4.84 7.02 -8.83
N ILE A 115 -3.64 7.57 -8.98
CA ILE A 115 -2.61 7.11 -9.90
C ILE A 115 -1.46 6.57 -9.08
N ILE A 116 -1.33 5.24 -9.04
CA ILE A 116 -0.32 4.54 -8.25
C ILE A 116 0.75 4.01 -9.19
N LEU A 117 1.97 4.51 -9.02
CA LEU A 117 3.14 4.01 -9.74
C LEU A 117 3.74 2.83 -8.98
N GLY A 118 4.10 1.77 -9.69
CA GLY A 118 4.66 0.57 -9.09
C GLY A 118 5.63 -0.15 -10.02
N GLU A 119 6.13 -1.27 -9.53
CA GLU A 119 7.05 -2.15 -10.24
C GLU A 119 6.50 -3.58 -10.25
N TRP A 120 6.88 -4.34 -11.28
CA TRP A 120 6.47 -5.72 -11.46
C TRP A 120 7.68 -6.60 -11.80
N TRP A 121 7.78 -7.73 -11.12
CA TRP A 121 8.73 -8.80 -11.43
C TRP A 121 7.94 -10.02 -11.88
N LYS A 122 8.41 -10.71 -12.92
CA LYS A 122 7.89 -12.05 -13.28
C LYS A 122 8.29 -13.10 -12.25
N LYS A 123 9.47 -12.92 -11.65
CA LYS A 123 9.96 -13.77 -10.57
C LYS A 123 9.24 -13.43 -9.27
N ASP A 124 9.04 -14.44 -8.43
CA ASP A 124 8.49 -14.22 -7.09
C ASP A 124 9.39 -13.24 -6.32
N ILE A 125 8.79 -12.20 -5.73
CA ILE A 125 9.51 -11.16 -5.01
C ILE A 125 10.30 -11.72 -3.82
N PHE A 126 9.83 -12.80 -3.19
CA PHE A 126 10.55 -13.47 -2.10
C PHE A 126 11.83 -14.12 -2.62
N GLU A 127 11.79 -14.73 -3.80
CA GLU A 127 12.99 -15.30 -4.43
C GLU A 127 13.98 -14.21 -4.84
N VAL A 128 13.51 -13.08 -5.39
CA VAL A 128 14.37 -11.93 -5.72
C VAL A 128 15.07 -11.42 -4.45
N PHE A 129 14.32 -11.28 -3.35
CA PHE A 129 14.85 -10.83 -2.08
C PHE A 129 15.85 -11.82 -1.45
N ASP A 130 15.56 -13.13 -1.52
CA ASP A 130 16.45 -14.16 -0.99
C ASP A 130 17.76 -14.26 -1.78
N GLU A 131 17.70 -14.13 -3.12
CA GLU A 131 18.91 -14.06 -3.96
C GLU A 131 19.74 -12.82 -3.68
N PHE A 132 19.10 -11.66 -3.51
CA PHE A 132 19.77 -10.42 -3.10
C PHE A 132 20.53 -10.62 -1.77
N LYS A 133 19.86 -11.13 -0.73
CA LYS A 133 20.49 -11.40 0.57
C LYS A 133 21.61 -12.42 0.48
N ALA A 134 21.42 -13.51 -0.26
CA ALA A 134 22.38 -14.60 -0.35
C ALA A 134 23.64 -14.22 -1.15
N SER A 135 23.47 -13.44 -2.22
CA SER A 135 24.58 -13.01 -3.08
C SER A 135 25.35 -11.82 -2.53
N GLY A 136 24.67 -10.91 -1.80
CA GLY A 136 25.24 -9.61 -1.42
C GLY A 136 25.48 -8.65 -2.59
N ALA A 137 25.00 -9.00 -3.79
CA ALA A 137 25.07 -8.16 -4.98
C ALA A 137 23.85 -7.23 -5.07
N ASP A 138 23.77 -6.42 -6.12
CA ASP A 138 22.56 -5.64 -6.42
C ASP A 138 21.39 -6.58 -6.75
N PRO A 139 20.15 -6.19 -6.39
CA PRO A 139 18.98 -6.98 -6.72
C PRO A 139 18.62 -6.90 -8.20
N ASN A 140 17.91 -7.93 -8.68
CA ASN A 140 17.36 -7.91 -10.04
C ASN A 140 16.40 -6.74 -10.22
N VAL A 141 16.59 -5.96 -11.28
CA VAL A 141 15.66 -4.89 -11.70
C VAL A 141 14.29 -5.46 -12.07
N SER A 142 13.25 -4.65 -11.94
CA SER A 142 11.88 -5.02 -12.32
C SER A 142 11.74 -5.29 -13.82
N ASP A 143 10.83 -6.21 -14.17
CA ASP A 143 10.48 -6.50 -15.56
C ASP A 143 9.63 -5.39 -16.19
N ALA A 144 8.89 -4.64 -15.37
CA ALA A 144 8.05 -3.54 -15.81
C ALA A 144 7.79 -2.51 -14.71
N TYR A 145 7.67 -1.26 -15.13
CA TYR A 145 6.95 -0.24 -14.35
C TYR A 145 5.45 -0.36 -14.63
N THR A 146 4.64 0.02 -13.65
CA THR A 146 3.18 -0.07 -13.75
C THR A 146 2.49 1.23 -13.34
N ILE A 147 1.36 1.50 -13.97
CA ILE A 147 0.38 2.49 -13.53
C ILE A 147 -0.84 1.71 -13.07
N ASN A 148 -1.26 1.88 -11.82
CA ASN A 148 -2.38 1.15 -11.22
C ASN A 148 -2.28 -0.37 -11.43
N GLY A 149 -1.05 -0.91 -11.28
CA GLY A 149 -0.74 -2.34 -11.41
C GLY A 149 -0.63 -2.87 -12.85
N GLN A 150 -0.76 -2.00 -13.85
CA GLN A 150 -0.76 -2.38 -15.26
C GLN A 150 0.48 -1.86 -15.99
N PRO A 151 1.19 -2.72 -16.74
CA PRO A 151 2.42 -2.32 -17.45
C PRO A 151 2.20 -1.38 -18.65
N GLY A 152 0.99 -1.35 -19.22
CA GLY A 152 0.62 -0.46 -20.31
C GLY A 152 0.86 -1.00 -21.73
N ASP A 153 0.73 -0.12 -22.72
CA ASP A 153 0.60 -0.49 -24.14
C ASP A 153 1.87 -1.06 -24.80
N LEU A 154 3.04 -0.74 -24.27
CA LEU A 154 4.33 -1.02 -24.91
C LEU A 154 4.92 -2.37 -24.53
N LEU A 155 4.31 -3.08 -23.56
CA LEU A 155 4.83 -4.34 -23.04
C LEU A 155 4.00 -5.54 -23.54
N PRO A 156 4.64 -6.69 -23.78
CA PRO A 156 3.95 -7.90 -24.23
C PRO A 156 2.80 -8.27 -23.30
N CYS A 157 1.66 -8.65 -23.88
CA CYS A 157 0.48 -9.12 -23.15
C CYS A 157 -0.16 -8.09 -22.20
N SER A 158 0.13 -6.79 -22.34
CA SER A 158 -0.33 -5.76 -21.39
C SER A 158 -1.35 -4.76 -21.95
N LYS A 159 -1.41 -4.57 -23.28
CA LYS A 159 -2.25 -3.54 -23.93
C LYS A 159 -3.74 -3.60 -23.57
N SER A 160 -4.31 -4.79 -23.40
CA SER A 160 -5.73 -4.95 -23.04
C SER A 160 -6.06 -4.55 -21.60
N GLY A 161 -5.04 -4.48 -20.73
CA GLY A 161 -5.18 -4.11 -19.32
C GLY A 161 -4.82 -2.65 -19.04
N THR A 162 -4.37 -1.89 -20.04
CA THR A 162 -3.93 -0.50 -19.85
C THR A 162 -5.03 0.36 -19.21
N PRO A 163 -4.75 1.07 -18.11
CA PRO A 163 -5.75 1.85 -17.41
C PRO A 163 -6.14 3.07 -18.25
N THR A 164 -7.44 3.28 -18.37
CA THR A 164 -8.03 4.47 -19.01
C THR A 164 -8.80 5.26 -17.97
N ILE A 165 -8.66 6.58 -17.98
CA ILE A 165 -9.56 7.49 -17.27
C ILE A 165 -10.69 7.80 -18.25
N ALA A 166 -11.92 7.43 -17.90
CA ALA A 166 -13.10 7.64 -18.74
C ALA A 166 -13.67 9.04 -18.52
#